data_AF-A0AAW8BSL8-F1
#
_entry.id   AF-A0AAW8BSL8-F1
#
_cell.length_a   1.000
_cell.length_b   1.000
_cell.length_c   1.000
_cell.angle_alpha   90.00
_cell.angle_beta   90.00
_cell.angle_gamma   90.00
#
_symmetry.space_group_name_H-M   'P 1'
#
loop_
_entity.id
_entity.type
_entity.pdbx_description
1 polymer ?
#
loop_
_entity_poly.entity_id
_entity_poly.type
_entity_poly.pdbx_seq_one_letter_code
_entity_poly.pdbx_strand_id
1 'polypeptide(L)'
;MFGWLTQNQRDAAAAQTWAGFYSYATANGLHMLCIEKVYQHAHRGSKAIVFIYGENAGARRDAWFWWTQVQQGSVVAAYLSEGWGPHTNRDHVLYIGDEHNETTGVYAAAG
;
A
#
# COMPACT_ATOMS: atom_id res chain seq x y z
N MET A 1 11.19 -21.89 29.67
CA MET A 1 11.68 -22.50 28.41
C MET A 1 10.47 -22.76 27.48
N PHE A 2 9.95 -21.76 26.76
CA PHE A 2 8.83 -21.94 25.80
C PHE A 2 8.71 -20.87 24.68
N GLY A 3 9.65 -19.91 24.58
CA GLY A 3 9.51 -18.75 23.67
C GLY A 3 9.47 -19.07 22.17
N TRP A 4 10.08 -20.19 21.75
CA TRP A 4 10.11 -20.60 20.35
C TRP A 4 8.75 -21.11 19.83
N LEU A 5 7.96 -21.79 20.66
CA LEU A 5 6.62 -22.25 20.25
C LEU A 5 5.65 -21.08 20.06
N THR A 6 5.73 -20.07 20.93
CA THR A 6 4.93 -18.85 20.82
C THR A 6 5.32 -17.97 19.65
N GLN A 7 6.61 -17.93 19.28
CA GLN A 7 7.09 -17.19 18.11
C GLN A 7 6.61 -17.85 16.82
N ASN A 8 6.79 -19.17 16.68
CA ASN A 8 6.35 -19.92 15.50
C ASN A 8 4.83 -19.81 15.26
N GLN A 9 4.03 -19.78 16.32
CA GLN A 9 2.57 -19.58 16.22
C GLN A 9 2.20 -18.18 15.74
N ARG A 10 2.92 -17.14 16.19
CA ARG A 10 2.72 -15.76 15.72
C ARG A 10 3.12 -15.62 14.25
N ASP A 11 4.24 -16.20 13.87
CA ASP A 11 4.73 -16.18 12.49
C ASP A 11 3.76 -16.92 11.55
N ALA A 12 3.21 -18.05 12.00
CA ALA A 12 2.19 -18.79 11.25
C ALA A 12 0.88 -18.00 11.10
N ALA A 13 0.41 -17.33 12.16
CA ALA A 13 -0.78 -16.49 12.11
C ALA A 13 -0.58 -15.26 11.20
N ALA A 14 0.60 -14.64 11.24
CA ALA A 14 0.97 -13.54 10.35
C ALA A 14 1.02 -14.01 8.88
N ALA A 15 1.61 -15.18 8.62
CA ALA A 15 1.65 -15.77 7.28
C ALA A 15 0.26 -16.10 6.73
N GLN A 16 -0.64 -16.62 7.57
CA GLN A 16 -2.04 -16.88 7.17
C GLN A 16 -2.79 -15.59 6.87
N THR A 17 -2.63 -14.57 7.71
CA THR A 17 -3.24 -13.25 7.51
C THR A 17 -2.74 -12.63 6.20
N TRP A 18 -1.43 -12.71 5.95
CA TRP A 18 -0.81 -12.26 4.71
C TRP A 18 -1.36 -13.01 3.49
N ALA A 19 -1.43 -14.34 3.55
CA ALA A 19 -1.94 -15.16 2.45
C ALA A 19 -3.42 -14.86 2.14
N GLY A 20 -4.23 -14.61 3.17
CA GLY A 20 -5.62 -14.19 3.02
C GLY A 20 -5.74 -12.82 2.33
N PHE A 21 -4.92 -11.86 2.77
CA PHE A 21 -4.88 -10.52 2.18
C PHE A 21 -4.43 -10.55 0.71
N TYR A 22 -3.41 -11.35 0.39
CA TYR A 22 -2.94 -11.55 -0.98
C TYR A 22 -4.01 -12.19 -1.87
N SER A 23 -4.70 -13.21 -1.35
CA SER A 23 -5.80 -13.88 -2.06
C SER A 23 -6.95 -12.91 -2.32
N TYR A 24 -7.31 -12.09 -1.33
CA TYR A 24 -8.33 -11.04 -1.48
C TYR A 24 -7.94 -10.02 -2.55
N ALA A 25 -6.72 -9.49 -2.51
CA ALA A 25 -6.25 -8.50 -3.48
C ALA A 25 -6.27 -9.07 -4.90
N THR A 26 -5.73 -10.27 -5.08
CA THR A 26 -5.68 -10.96 -6.39
C THR A 26 -7.09 -11.26 -6.93
N ALA A 27 -8.00 -11.75 -6.08
CA ALA A 27 -9.37 -12.06 -6.49
C ALA A 27 -10.18 -10.84 -6.94
N ASN A 28 -9.81 -9.64 -6.47
CA ASN A 28 -10.45 -8.38 -6.84
C ASN A 28 -9.67 -7.57 -7.89
N GLY A 29 -8.57 -8.11 -8.43
CA GLY A 29 -7.71 -7.41 -9.39
C GLY A 29 -7.02 -6.17 -8.80
N LEU A 30 -6.78 -6.16 -7.49
CA LEU A 30 -6.12 -5.07 -6.78
C LEU A 30 -4.61 -5.29 -6.75
N HIS A 31 -3.87 -4.19 -6.71
CA HIS A 31 -2.42 -4.22 -6.49
C HIS A 31 -2.12 -4.04 -5.01
N MET A 32 -1.14 -4.80 -4.51
CA MET A 32 -0.63 -4.63 -3.16
C MET A 32 0.55 -3.67 -3.15
N LEU A 33 0.42 -2.60 -2.37
CA LEU A 33 1.45 -1.59 -2.19
C LEU A 33 2.02 -1.69 -0.78
N CYS A 34 3.33 -1.82 -0.65
CA CYS A 34 4.02 -1.68 0.62
C CYS A 34 4.46 -0.22 0.80
N ILE A 35 4.06 0.40 1.91
CA ILE A 35 4.36 1.80 2.21
C ILE A 35 5.75 1.90 2.83
N GLU A 36 6.75 2.31 2.04
CA GLU A 36 8.12 2.44 2.51
C GLU A 36 8.31 3.67 3.39
N LYS A 37 7.83 4.82 2.92
CA LYS A 37 8.01 6.10 3.61
C LYS A 37 6.89 7.06 3.25
N VAL A 38 6.17 7.52 4.26
CA VAL A 38 5.25 8.65 4.11
C VAL A 38 6.05 9.93 4.28
N TYR A 39 6.08 10.76 3.25
CA TYR A 39 6.89 11.99 3.26
C TYR A 39 6.04 13.25 3.30
N GLN A 40 4.73 13.13 3.07
CA GLN A 40 3.81 14.25 3.21
C GLN A 40 2.45 13.77 3.69
N HIS A 41 1.93 14.42 4.74
CA HIS A 41 0.53 14.36 5.13
C HIS A 41 -0.13 15.67 4.73
N ALA A 42 -1.23 15.59 3.98
CA ALA A 42 -2.02 16.71 3.53
C ALA A 42 -3.48 16.54 3.99
N HIS A 43 -4.28 17.59 3.88
CA HIS A 43 -5.70 17.53 4.22
C HIS A 43 -6.45 16.47 3.40
N ARG A 44 -6.10 16.32 2.12
CA ARG A 44 -6.73 15.39 1.17
C ARG A 44 -6.00 14.05 1.05
N GLY A 45 -5.29 13.63 2.10
CA GLY A 45 -4.58 12.34 2.13
C GLY A 45 -3.07 12.47 2.27
N SER A 46 -2.32 11.54 1.71
CA SER A 46 -0.88 11.43 1.98
C SER A 46 -0.08 11.05 0.74
N LYS A 47 1.18 11.50 0.70
CA LYS A 47 2.15 11.02 -0.29
C LYS A 47 3.15 10.10 0.36
N ALA A 48 3.43 9.01 -0.34
CA ALA A 48 4.38 8.03 0.11
C ALA A 48 5.21 7.47 -1.04
N ILE A 49 6.40 6.98 -0.69
CA ILE A 49 7.15 6.07 -1.53
C ILE A 49 6.66 4.65 -1.25
N VAL A 50 6.37 3.91 -2.31
CA VAL A 50 5.81 2.55 -2.23
C VAL A 50 6.56 1.56 -3.10
N PHE A 51 6.41 0.29 -2.76
CA PHE A 51 6.76 -0.85 -3.62
C PHE A 51 5.49 -1.57 -4.05
N ILE A 52 5.37 -1.88 -5.34
CA ILE A 52 4.32 -2.76 -5.83
C ILE A 52 4.77 -4.21 -5.65
N TYR A 53 4.00 -4.99 -4.90
CA TYR A 53 4.31 -6.40 -4.68
C TYR A 53 4.20 -7.19 -6.00
N GLY A 54 5.24 -7.94 -6.35
CA GLY A 54 5.26 -8.78 -7.56
C GLY A 54 5.76 -8.08 -8.83
N GLU A 55 5.91 -6.75 -8.84
CA GLU A 55 6.65 -6.06 -9.89
C GLU A 55 8.17 -6.13 -9.66
N ASN A 56 8.95 -5.94 -10.74
CA ASN A 56 10.42 -5.98 -10.77
C ASN A 56 11.04 -5.49 -9.45
N ALA A 57 11.73 -6.41 -8.78
CA ALA A 57 12.12 -6.36 -7.38
C ALA A 57 12.57 -4.96 -6.92
N GLY A 58 11.69 -4.25 -6.20
CA GLY A 58 12.08 -3.06 -5.45
C GLY A 58 12.06 -1.75 -6.21
N ALA A 59 11.33 -1.63 -7.33
CA ALA A 59 11.10 -0.32 -7.94
C ALA A 59 10.29 0.57 -6.99
N ARG A 60 10.95 1.57 -6.39
CA ARG A 60 10.32 2.62 -5.59
C ARG A 60 9.47 3.50 -6.51
N ARG A 61 8.19 3.63 -6.18
CA ARG A 61 7.26 4.50 -6.90
C ARG A 61 6.75 5.60 -5.98
N ASP A 62 6.57 6.78 -6.55
CA ASP A 62 5.89 7.88 -5.85
C ASP A 62 4.38 7.65 -5.95
N ALA A 63 3.69 7.78 -4.83
CA ALA A 63 2.27 7.51 -4.74
C ALA A 63 1.54 8.63 -3.99
N TRP A 64 0.42 9.07 -4.55
CA TRP A 64 -0.55 9.94 -3.89
C TRP A 64 -1.78 9.13 -3.49
N PHE A 65 -2.01 9.04 -2.19
CA PHE A 65 -3.19 8.43 -1.60
C PHE A 65 -4.23 9.52 -1.31
N TRP A 66 -5.21 9.65 -2.19
CA TRP A 66 -6.32 10.58 -1.99
C TRP A 66 -7.16 10.14 -0.80
N TRP A 67 -7.54 11.12 0.03
CA TRP A 67 -8.44 11.01 1.19
C TRP A 67 -8.02 9.97 2.24
N THR A 68 -6.78 9.46 2.15
CA THR A 68 -6.28 8.37 2.98
C THR A 68 -4.95 8.76 3.62
N GLN A 69 -4.86 8.58 4.93
CA GLN A 69 -3.62 8.77 5.69
C GLN A 69 -2.97 7.40 5.88
N VAL A 70 -2.06 7.02 4.97
CA VAL A 70 -1.35 5.76 5.08
C VAL A 70 -0.26 5.84 6.15
N GLN A 71 0.14 4.68 6.66
CA GLN A 71 1.20 4.56 7.66
C GLN A 71 2.42 3.87 7.05
N GLN A 72 3.61 4.34 7.43
CA GLN A 72 4.85 3.67 7.05
C GLN A 72 4.87 2.23 7.58
N GLY A 73 5.33 1.28 6.76
CA GLY A 73 5.38 -0.14 7.07
C GLY A 73 4.09 -0.90 6.82
N SER A 74 2.97 -0.20 6.57
CA SER A 74 1.71 -0.84 6.20
C SER A 74 1.73 -1.36 4.76
N VAL A 75 0.85 -2.32 4.49
CA VAL A 75 0.56 -2.84 3.16
C VAL A 75 -0.90 -2.58 2.84
N VAL A 76 -1.16 -2.00 1.66
CA VAL A 76 -2.51 -1.64 1.22
C VAL A 76 -2.85 -2.33 -0.09
N ALA A 77 -4.12 -2.75 -0.24
CA ALA A 77 -4.66 -3.26 -1.49
C ALA A 77 -5.47 -2.15 -2.16
N ALA A 78 -5.05 -1.77 -3.37
CA ALA A 78 -5.58 -0.59 -4.06
C ALA A 78 -5.69 -0.79 -5.57
N TYR A 79 -6.62 -0.06 -6.20
CA TYR A 79 -6.55 0.19 -7.63
C TYR A 79 -5.51 1.27 -7.90
N LEU A 80 -4.69 1.04 -8.93
CA LEU A 80 -3.68 1.97 -9.35
C LEU A 80 -4.14 2.66 -10.62
N SER A 81 -3.98 3.97 -10.66
CA SER A 81 -3.89 4.72 -11.91
C SER A 81 -2.55 5.44 -11.95
N GLU A 82 -2.02 5.65 -13.15
CA GLU A 82 -0.79 6.41 -13.33
C GLU A 82 -1.11 7.77 -13.94
N GLY A 83 -0.41 8.80 -13.50
CA GLY A 83 -0.52 10.12 -14.09
C GLY A 83 0.72 10.98 -13.87
N TRP A 84 0.65 12.19 -14.42
CA TRP A 84 1.68 13.21 -14.20
C TRP A 84 1.63 13.72 -12.76
N GLY A 85 2.78 13.81 -12.09
CA GLY A 85 2.91 14.44 -10.77
C GLY A 85 3.27 15.92 -10.89
N PRO A 86 2.32 16.88 -10.86
CA PRO A 86 2.60 18.29 -11.11
C PRO A 86 3.53 18.95 -10.09
N HIS A 87 3.73 18.32 -8.93
CA HIS A 87 4.56 18.86 -7.84
C HIS A 87 5.95 18.23 -7.78
N THR A 88 6.18 17.09 -8.44
CA THR A 88 7.47 16.38 -8.43
C THR A 88 8.15 16.40 -9.79
N ASN A 89 7.48 16.90 -10.85
CA ASN A 89 7.94 16.84 -12.24
C ASN A 89 8.37 15.43 -12.66
N ARG A 90 7.65 14.42 -12.14
CA ARG A 90 7.90 13.01 -12.43
C ARG A 90 6.72 12.45 -13.20
N ASP A 91 7.05 11.78 -14.30
CA ASP A 91 6.17 10.82 -14.94
C ASP A 91 5.97 9.62 -14.00
N HIS A 92 4.82 8.94 -14.12
CA HIS A 92 4.52 7.67 -13.46
C HIS A 92 4.25 7.71 -11.93
N VAL A 93 3.69 8.82 -11.44
CA VAL A 93 3.13 8.88 -10.07
C VAL A 93 1.88 8.02 -9.99
N LEU A 94 1.82 7.13 -9.00
CA LEU A 94 0.66 6.32 -8.72
C LEU A 94 -0.40 7.16 -8.01
N TYR A 95 -1.59 7.22 -8.57
CA TYR A 95 -2.77 7.81 -7.94
C TYR A 95 -3.66 6.70 -7.41
N ILE A 96 -3.86 6.73 -6.08
CA ILE A 96 -4.72 5.82 -5.34
C ILE A 96 -5.92 6.63 -4.85
N GLY A 97 -7.11 6.23 -5.28
CA GLY A 97 -8.33 7.00 -5.07
C GLY A 97 -8.48 8.11 -6.10
N ASP A 98 -9.38 9.04 -5.82
CA ASP A 98 -9.75 10.11 -6.74
C ASP A 98 -9.90 11.45 -6.02
N GLU A 99 -9.30 12.51 -6.56
CA GLU A 99 -9.35 13.85 -5.97
C GLU A 99 -10.78 14.40 -5.88
N HIS A 100 -11.58 14.20 -6.94
CA HIS A 100 -12.85 14.90 -7.12
C HIS A 100 -14.03 14.15 -6.50
N ASN A 101 -13.95 12.83 -6.46
CA ASN A 101 -15.02 11.95 -6.02
C ASN A 101 -14.89 11.51 -4.55
N GLU A 102 -13.90 12.03 -3.82
CA GLU A 102 -13.63 11.68 -2.41
C GLU A 102 -13.40 10.18 -2.14
N THR A 103 -13.01 9.43 -3.19
CA THR A 103 -12.76 8.00 -3.06
C THR A 103 -11.33 7.74 -2.60
N THR A 104 -11.17 6.85 -1.62
CA THR A 104 -9.87 6.50 -1.04
C THR A 104 -9.05 5.60 -1.96
N GLY A 105 -9.70 4.75 -2.76
CA GLY A 105 -9.07 3.73 -3.61
C GLY A 105 -8.30 2.64 -2.85
N VAL A 106 -8.26 2.71 -1.52
CA VAL A 106 -7.71 1.69 -0.62
C VAL A 106 -8.87 0.83 -0.11
N TYR A 107 -8.83 -0.46 -0.43
CA TYR A 107 -9.90 -1.42 -0.12
C TYR A 107 -9.58 -2.25 1.13
N ALA A 108 -8.30 -2.43 1.43
CA ALA A 108 -7.85 -3.08 2.65
C ALA A 108 -6.45 -2.59 3.03
N ALA A 109 -6.14 -2.60 4.32
CA ALA A 109 -4.82 -2.27 4.87
C ALA A 109 -4.42 -3.27 5.95
N ALA A 110 -3.14 -3.66 5.96
CA ALA A 110 -2.52 -4.47 7.00
C ALA A 110 -1.30 -3.70 7.55
N GLY A 111 -1.15 -3.64 8.88
CA GLY A 111 -0.08 -2.92 9.56
C GLY A 111 0.20 -3.51 10.93
#